data_AF-A0A3D1X6Q0-F1
#
_entry.id   AF-A0A3D1X6Q0-F1
#
_cell.length_a   1.000
_cell.length_b   1.000
_cell.length_c   1.000
_cell.angle_alpha   90.00
_cell.angle_beta   90.00
_cell.angle_gamma   90.00
#
_symmetry.space_group_name_H-M   'P 1'
#
loop_
_entity.id
_entity.type
_entity.pdbx_description
1 polymer ?
#
loop_
_entity_poly.entity_id
_entity_poly.type
_entity_poly.pdbx_seq_one_letter_code
_entity_poly.pdbx_strand_id
1 'polypeptide(L)'
;MNKESFWDLIHEAKNACGQDMDAMLAYLKDRLVSMGHAQAQNFHDIIHVYEDLADKFGLWDAAGIMKEYGCSDDGFIDFRAWLIAQGREVYFAALADPDSLADVVPYGDCRFEQLSYVGDYAYEQLTGKSAYDQTDWSAYEALLMKLEQDIVYKDGIEFPREGADLKKYLPRLCAKHPEWDGQTRWNLQLKEIRDLIHAGKDYDRHQTSNKKKRSRGGEAR
;
A
#
# COMPACT_ATOMS: atom_id res chain seq x y z
N MET A 1 -13.01 -16.96 -3.66
CA MET A 1 -12.94 -16.02 -2.53
C MET A 1 -13.48 -14.69 -3.02
N ASN A 2 -14.08 -13.87 -2.17
CA ASN A 2 -14.43 -12.48 -2.50
C ASN A 2 -13.68 -11.52 -1.56
N LYS A 3 -13.79 -10.20 -1.80
CA LYS A 3 -13.07 -9.18 -1.01
C LYS A 3 -13.32 -9.26 0.51
N GLU A 4 -14.54 -9.57 0.94
CA GLU A 4 -14.87 -9.64 2.37
C GLU A 4 -14.18 -10.86 3.00
N SER A 5 -14.32 -12.04 2.36
CA SER A 5 -13.64 -13.26 2.83
C SER A 5 -12.12 -13.17 2.78
N PHE A 6 -11.54 -12.37 1.88
CA PHE A 6 -10.11 -12.09 1.84
C PHE A 6 -9.68 -11.32 3.09
N TRP A 7 -10.35 -10.21 3.41
CA TRP A 7 -10.03 -9.41 4.59
C TRP A 7 -10.32 -10.16 5.90
N ASP A 8 -11.37 -10.98 5.94
CA ASP A 8 -11.66 -11.86 7.08
C ASP A 8 -10.51 -12.84 7.31
N LEU A 9 -9.96 -13.46 6.26
CA LEU A 9 -8.84 -14.39 6.37
C LEU A 9 -7.55 -13.68 6.84
N ILE A 10 -7.26 -12.49 6.32
CA ILE A 10 -6.12 -11.67 6.80
C ILE A 10 -6.31 -11.28 8.28
N HIS A 11 -7.53 -10.92 8.68
CA HIS A 11 -7.86 -10.58 10.06
C HIS A 11 -7.70 -11.77 11.01
N GLU A 12 -8.22 -12.95 10.62
CA GLU A 12 -8.03 -14.20 11.36
C GLU A 12 -6.54 -14.52 11.56
N ALA A 13 -5.75 -14.46 10.48
CA ALA A 13 -4.33 -14.75 10.52
C ALA A 13 -3.57 -13.76 11.42
N LYS A 14 -3.87 -12.46 11.31
CA LYS A 14 -3.28 -11.42 12.17
C LYS A 14 -3.63 -11.64 13.65
N ASN A 15 -4.87 -12.02 13.97
CA ASN A 15 -5.27 -12.29 15.36
C ASN A 15 -4.60 -13.55 15.92
N ALA A 16 -4.41 -14.58 15.10
CA ALA A 16 -3.78 -15.83 15.51
C ALA A 16 -2.25 -15.69 15.68
N CYS A 17 -1.60 -14.92 14.82
CA CYS A 17 -0.14 -14.88 14.69
C CYS A 17 0.51 -13.58 15.20
N GLY A 18 -0.27 -12.52 15.39
CA GLY A 18 0.26 -11.21 15.77
C GLY A 18 1.22 -10.65 14.73
N GLN A 19 2.45 -10.33 15.14
CA GLN A 19 3.52 -9.83 14.25
C GLN A 19 4.50 -10.92 13.81
N ASP A 20 4.22 -12.19 14.12
CA ASP A 20 5.02 -13.33 13.65
C ASP A 20 4.67 -13.65 12.19
N MET A 21 5.53 -13.19 11.28
CA MET A 21 5.35 -13.32 9.84
C MET A 21 5.42 -14.78 9.39
N ASP A 22 6.33 -15.58 9.95
CA ASP A 22 6.46 -16.99 9.60
C ASP A 22 5.22 -17.78 10.02
N ALA A 23 4.69 -17.50 11.22
CA ALA A 23 3.44 -18.09 11.69
C ALA A 23 2.25 -17.68 10.81
N MET A 24 2.16 -16.41 10.40
CA MET A 24 1.09 -15.93 9.51
C MET A 24 1.14 -16.59 8.13
N LEU A 25 2.34 -16.77 7.56
CA LEU A 25 2.52 -17.49 6.31
C LEU A 25 2.05 -18.94 6.41
N ALA A 26 2.47 -19.65 7.46
CA ALA A 26 2.06 -21.04 7.69
C ALA A 26 0.54 -21.14 7.84
N TYR A 27 -0.07 -20.26 8.64
CA TYR A 27 -1.52 -20.20 8.84
C TYR A 27 -2.27 -19.99 7.51
N LEU A 28 -1.88 -18.99 6.72
CA LEU A 28 -2.56 -18.66 5.47
C LEU A 28 -2.40 -19.78 4.43
N LYS A 29 -1.21 -20.38 4.31
CA LYS A 29 -0.96 -21.51 3.40
C LYS A 29 -1.87 -22.69 3.74
N ASP A 30 -1.89 -23.13 4.99
CA ASP A 30 -2.73 -24.24 5.44
C ASP A 30 -4.22 -23.97 5.22
N ARG A 31 -4.69 -22.75 5.53
CA ARG A 31 -6.08 -22.36 5.33
C ARG A 31 -6.44 -22.37 3.84
N LEU A 32 -5.65 -21.77 2.97
CA LEU A 32 -5.94 -21.73 1.54
C LEU A 32 -5.92 -23.13 0.90
N VAL A 33 -4.99 -23.99 1.31
CA VAL A 33 -4.97 -25.40 0.88
C VAL A 33 -6.29 -26.10 1.28
N SER A 34 -6.76 -25.89 2.51
CA SER A 34 -8.03 -26.46 2.99
C SER A 34 -9.27 -25.92 2.28
N MET A 35 -9.20 -24.70 1.74
CA MET A 35 -10.29 -24.03 1.02
C MET A 35 -10.36 -24.42 -0.47
N GLY A 36 -9.33 -25.06 -1.01
CA GLY A 36 -9.27 -25.57 -2.38
C GLY A 36 -8.74 -24.56 -3.41
N HIS A 37 -8.36 -25.06 -4.59
CA HIS A 37 -7.55 -24.33 -5.56
C HIS A 37 -8.26 -23.07 -6.09
N ALA A 38 -9.59 -23.12 -6.26
CA ALA A 38 -10.34 -21.94 -6.69
C ALA A 38 -10.26 -20.81 -5.66
N GLN A 39 -10.22 -21.12 -4.35
CA GLN A 39 -10.06 -20.10 -3.32
C GLN A 39 -8.62 -19.57 -3.26
N ALA A 40 -7.63 -20.44 -3.46
CA ALA A 40 -6.22 -20.06 -3.57
C ALA A 40 -5.97 -19.09 -4.75
N GLN A 41 -6.50 -19.38 -5.95
CA GLN A 41 -6.41 -18.46 -7.10
C GLN A 41 -7.08 -17.12 -6.80
N ASN A 42 -8.29 -17.13 -6.25
CA ASN A 42 -8.96 -15.87 -5.93
C ASN A 42 -8.21 -15.07 -4.86
N PHE A 43 -7.56 -15.71 -3.88
CA PHE A 43 -6.70 -15.02 -2.91
C PHE A 43 -5.50 -14.39 -3.62
N HIS A 44 -4.85 -15.14 -4.51
CA HIS A 44 -3.75 -14.66 -5.35
C HIS A 44 -4.16 -13.44 -6.17
N ASP A 45 -5.28 -13.49 -6.89
CA ASP A 45 -5.72 -12.35 -7.70
C ASP A 45 -6.06 -11.13 -6.82
N ILE A 46 -6.74 -11.33 -5.69
CA ILE A 46 -7.16 -10.24 -4.80
C ILE A 46 -5.96 -9.56 -4.12
N ILE A 47 -4.96 -10.32 -3.65
CA ILE A 47 -3.80 -9.72 -2.98
C ILE A 47 -2.99 -8.85 -3.95
N HIS A 48 -2.76 -9.33 -5.18
CA HIS A 48 -2.03 -8.56 -6.19
C HIS A 48 -2.82 -7.33 -6.64
N VAL A 49 -4.16 -7.41 -6.75
CA VAL A 49 -4.96 -6.21 -7.03
C VAL A 49 -4.84 -5.18 -5.91
N TYR A 50 -4.85 -5.57 -4.63
CA TYR A 50 -4.63 -4.63 -3.54
C TYR A 50 -3.19 -4.10 -3.52
N GLU A 51 -2.19 -4.90 -3.88
CA GLU A 51 -0.83 -4.38 -4.07
C GLU A 51 -0.82 -3.31 -5.16
N ASP A 52 -1.38 -3.56 -6.34
CA ASP A 52 -1.46 -2.59 -7.44
C ASP A 52 -2.20 -1.31 -7.04
N LEU A 53 -3.30 -1.42 -6.31
CA LEU A 53 -4.05 -0.25 -5.83
C LEU A 53 -3.28 0.57 -4.79
N ALA A 54 -2.35 -0.06 -4.06
CA ALA A 54 -1.42 0.61 -3.16
C ALA A 54 -0.17 1.18 -3.86
N ASP A 55 -0.04 1.04 -5.18
CA ASP A 55 1.07 1.62 -5.96
C ASP A 55 0.92 3.13 -6.14
N LYS A 56 1.15 3.87 -5.05
CA LYS A 56 0.97 5.32 -4.99
C LYS A 56 2.21 6.00 -4.47
N PHE A 57 2.59 7.10 -5.12
CA PHE A 57 3.75 7.91 -4.73
C PHE A 57 3.70 8.36 -3.26
N GLY A 58 2.53 8.73 -2.74
CA GLY A 58 2.38 9.10 -1.33
C GLY A 58 2.59 7.95 -0.35
N LEU A 59 2.27 6.70 -0.74
CA LEU A 59 2.57 5.51 0.07
C LEU A 59 4.04 5.12 -0.06
N TRP A 60 4.64 5.29 -1.23
CA TRP A 60 6.08 5.14 -1.42
C TRP A 60 6.86 6.11 -0.53
N ASP A 61 6.47 7.38 -0.53
CA ASP A 61 7.09 8.40 0.30
C ASP A 61 6.99 8.04 1.79
N ALA A 62 5.85 7.48 2.23
CA ALA A 62 5.67 6.97 3.59
C ALA A 62 6.59 5.77 3.88
N ALA A 63 6.67 4.79 2.97
CA ALA A 63 7.57 3.65 3.08
C ALA A 63 9.04 4.10 3.17
N GLY A 64 9.45 5.10 2.37
CA GLY A 64 10.79 5.67 2.39
C GLY A 64 11.16 6.38 3.70
N ILE A 65 10.19 6.84 4.48
CA ILE A 65 10.39 7.40 5.84
C ILE A 65 10.46 6.29 6.88
N MET A 66 9.59 5.27 6.77
CA MET A 66 9.48 4.21 7.77
C MET A 66 10.62 3.18 7.73
N LYS A 67 11.23 2.98 6.56
CA LYS A 67 12.27 1.97 6.33
C LYS A 67 13.67 2.54 6.56
N GLU A 68 14.53 1.77 7.23
CA GLU A 68 15.86 2.23 7.67
C GLU A 68 16.76 2.73 6.53
N TYR A 69 16.74 2.03 5.38
CA TYR A 69 17.59 2.34 4.22
C TYR A 69 16.81 2.97 3.06
N GLY A 70 15.60 3.47 3.31
CA GLY A 70 14.67 3.96 2.29
C GLY A 70 13.98 2.83 1.52
N CYS A 71 13.38 3.19 0.38
CA CYS A 71 12.56 2.30 -0.44
C CYS A 71 13.08 2.24 -1.88
N SER A 72 13.44 1.04 -2.34
CA SER A 72 13.63 0.69 -3.75
C SER A 72 12.31 0.20 -4.35
N ASP A 73 12.28 -0.07 -5.67
CA ASP A 73 11.13 -0.69 -6.36
C ASP A 73 10.72 -2.00 -5.66
N ASP A 74 11.66 -2.94 -5.52
CA ASP A 74 11.42 -4.21 -4.81
C ASP A 74 10.98 -3.97 -3.36
N GLY A 75 11.64 -3.04 -2.68
CA GLY A 75 11.31 -2.70 -1.30
C GLY A 75 9.91 -2.11 -1.15
N PHE A 76 9.34 -1.50 -2.19
CA PHE A 76 7.98 -0.98 -2.16
C PHE A 76 6.95 -2.07 -2.46
N ILE A 77 7.28 -3.04 -3.32
CA ILE A 77 6.49 -4.26 -3.49
C ILE A 77 6.32 -4.95 -2.12
N ASP A 78 7.43 -5.18 -1.41
CA ASP A 78 7.42 -5.79 -0.07
C ASP A 78 6.59 -4.99 0.94
N PHE A 79 6.62 -3.67 0.83
CA PHE A 79 5.89 -2.76 1.70
C PHE A 79 4.39 -2.83 1.47
N ARG A 80 3.94 -2.94 0.22
CA ARG A 80 2.50 -3.07 -0.10
C ARG A 80 1.94 -4.40 0.42
N ALA A 81 2.70 -5.49 0.30
CA ALA A 81 2.37 -6.76 0.94
C ALA A 81 2.31 -6.63 2.48
N TRP A 82 3.30 -5.97 3.09
CA TRP A 82 3.31 -5.69 4.53
C TRP A 82 2.13 -4.83 4.99
N LEU A 83 1.72 -3.84 4.17
CA LEU A 83 0.58 -2.97 4.44
C LEU A 83 -0.73 -3.76 4.47
N ILE A 84 -0.90 -4.69 3.53
CA ILE A 84 -2.06 -5.62 3.51
C ILE A 84 -2.07 -6.48 4.78
N ALA A 85 -0.91 -6.98 5.23
CA ALA A 85 -0.82 -7.74 6.49
C ALA A 85 -1.20 -6.92 7.74
N GLN A 86 -1.15 -5.58 7.67
CA GLN A 86 -1.66 -4.74 8.76
C GLN A 86 -3.19 -4.83 8.89
N GLY A 87 -3.86 -5.41 7.90
CA GLY A 87 -5.30 -5.63 7.88
C GLY A 87 -6.07 -4.46 7.27
N ARG A 88 -7.36 -4.72 7.01
CA ARG A 88 -8.26 -3.85 6.24
C ARG A 88 -8.22 -2.40 6.71
N GLU A 89 -8.46 -2.14 7.99
CA GLU A 89 -8.60 -0.78 8.51
C GLU A 89 -7.32 0.05 8.28
N VAL A 90 -6.15 -0.53 8.54
CA VAL A 90 -4.86 0.14 8.35
C VAL A 90 -4.58 0.37 6.87
N TYR A 91 -4.82 -0.63 6.03
CA TYR A 91 -4.63 -0.54 4.59
C TYR A 91 -5.44 0.62 3.99
N PHE A 92 -6.76 0.66 4.24
CA PHE A 92 -7.62 1.72 3.72
C PHE A 92 -7.33 3.08 4.35
N ALA A 93 -6.98 3.14 5.64
CA ALA A 93 -6.58 4.39 6.29
C ALA A 93 -5.29 4.97 5.68
N ALA A 94 -4.32 4.13 5.33
CA ALA A 94 -3.07 4.56 4.69
C ALA A 94 -3.30 5.12 3.28
N LEU A 95 -4.23 4.55 2.51
CA LEU A 95 -4.60 5.08 1.19
C LEU A 95 -5.31 6.43 1.28
N ALA A 96 -6.19 6.59 2.27
CA ALA A 96 -6.92 7.83 2.51
C ALA A 96 -6.04 8.91 3.15
N ASP A 97 -5.06 8.49 3.95
CA ASP A 97 -4.05 9.36 4.55
C ASP A 97 -2.77 8.57 4.88
N PRO A 98 -1.71 8.62 4.04
CA PRO A 98 -0.48 7.89 4.32
C PRO A 98 0.19 8.30 5.64
N ASP A 99 -0.10 9.50 6.15
CA ASP A 99 0.43 9.97 7.45
C ASP A 99 -0.17 9.22 8.66
N SER A 100 -1.28 8.50 8.45
CA SER A 100 -1.87 7.60 9.45
C SER A 100 -0.96 6.43 9.83
N LEU A 101 0.00 6.06 8.98
CA LEU A 101 1.00 5.04 9.30
C LEU A 101 1.91 5.42 10.48
N ALA A 102 1.92 6.69 10.89
CA ALA A 102 2.52 7.11 12.15
C ALA A 102 1.91 6.42 13.39
N ASP A 103 0.69 5.88 13.29
CA ASP A 103 0.02 5.12 14.36
C ASP A 103 0.36 3.63 14.35
N VAL A 104 1.00 3.14 13.29
CA VAL A 104 1.35 1.72 13.12
C VAL A 104 2.72 1.45 13.75
N VAL A 105 2.85 0.30 14.41
CA VAL A 105 4.13 -0.19 14.93
C VAL A 105 4.82 -0.98 13.82
N PRO A 106 5.95 -0.50 13.27
CA PRO A 106 6.67 -1.22 12.23
C PRO A 106 7.27 -2.52 12.77
N TYR A 107 7.26 -3.56 11.95
CA TYR A 107 7.97 -4.83 12.18
C TYR A 107 8.48 -5.36 10.84
N GLY A 108 9.53 -6.20 10.88
CA GLY A 108 10.12 -6.77 9.66
C GLY A 108 10.67 -5.73 8.67
N ASP A 109 11.10 -4.56 9.17
CA ASP A 109 11.48 -3.39 8.32
C ASP A 109 10.38 -2.99 7.32
N CYS A 110 9.11 -3.21 7.69
CA CYS A 110 7.94 -3.02 6.82
C CYS A 110 8.05 -3.80 5.50
N ARG A 111 8.59 -5.03 5.54
CA ARG A 111 8.72 -5.91 4.37
C ARG A 111 8.02 -7.23 4.63
N PHE A 112 7.17 -7.65 3.69
CA PHE A 112 6.52 -8.96 3.77
C PHE A 112 6.30 -9.60 2.38
N GLU A 113 7.35 -9.60 1.56
CA GLU A 113 7.39 -10.18 0.20
C GLU A 113 6.66 -11.53 0.09
N GLN A 114 6.96 -12.44 1.02
CA GLN A 114 6.45 -13.82 0.99
C GLN A 114 4.93 -13.93 1.07
N LEU A 115 4.23 -12.89 1.54
CA LEU A 115 2.77 -12.87 1.63
C LEU A 115 2.13 -12.93 0.23
N SER A 116 2.70 -12.22 -0.75
CA SER A 116 2.21 -12.16 -2.14
C SER A 116 2.17 -13.55 -2.79
N TYR A 117 3.08 -14.44 -2.37
CA TYR A 117 3.21 -15.80 -2.90
C TYR A 117 2.31 -16.84 -2.23
N VAL A 118 1.60 -16.52 -1.14
CA VAL A 118 0.83 -17.52 -0.38
C VAL A 118 -0.30 -18.14 -1.21
N GLY A 119 -0.97 -17.34 -2.04
CA GLY A 119 -2.02 -17.84 -2.94
C GLY A 119 -1.47 -18.77 -4.03
N ASP A 120 -0.35 -18.39 -4.64
CA ASP A 120 0.34 -19.20 -5.66
C ASP A 120 0.85 -20.52 -5.07
N TYR A 121 1.49 -20.48 -3.90
CA TYR A 121 1.93 -21.67 -3.18
C TYR A 121 0.79 -22.68 -2.96
N ALA A 122 -0.34 -22.22 -2.42
CA ALA A 122 -1.47 -23.10 -2.15
C ALA A 122 -2.10 -23.64 -3.45
N TYR A 123 -2.16 -22.83 -4.50
CA TYR A 123 -2.65 -23.23 -5.81
C TYR A 123 -1.74 -24.29 -6.46
N GLU A 124 -0.44 -24.08 -6.43
CA GLU A 124 0.57 -25.01 -6.95
C GLU A 124 0.54 -26.33 -6.19
N GLN A 125 0.45 -26.30 -4.86
CA GLN A 125 0.35 -27.51 -4.05
C GLN A 125 -0.89 -28.36 -4.41
N LEU A 126 -2.01 -27.71 -4.75
CA LEU A 126 -3.27 -28.39 -5.05
C LEU A 126 -3.40 -28.85 -6.51
N THR A 127 -2.69 -28.21 -7.44
CA THR A 127 -2.91 -28.38 -8.89
C THR A 127 -1.67 -28.77 -9.68
N GLY A 128 -0.47 -28.53 -9.13
CA GLY A 128 0.82 -28.67 -9.81
C GLY A 128 1.09 -27.58 -10.86
N LYS A 129 0.40 -26.44 -10.81
CA LYS A 129 0.56 -25.31 -11.75
C LYS A 129 0.71 -23.99 -10.97
N SER A 130 1.33 -22.98 -11.56
CA SER A 130 1.40 -21.64 -10.96
C SER A 130 0.09 -20.87 -11.13
N ALA A 131 -0.38 -20.19 -10.08
CA ALA A 131 -1.51 -19.25 -10.13
C ALA A 131 -1.24 -18.06 -11.05
N TYR A 132 0.03 -17.62 -11.15
CA TYR A 132 0.43 -16.56 -12.08
C TYR A 132 0.09 -16.94 -13.53
N ASP A 133 0.44 -18.16 -13.95
CA ASP A 133 0.17 -18.66 -15.30
C ASP A 133 -1.32 -18.87 -15.58
N GLN A 134 -2.14 -19.02 -14.54
CA GLN A 134 -3.58 -19.26 -14.66
C GLN A 134 -4.42 -17.98 -14.48
N THR A 135 -3.79 -16.83 -14.25
CA THR A 135 -4.50 -15.56 -14.06
C THR A 135 -5.25 -15.17 -15.34
N ASP A 136 -6.56 -14.96 -15.21
CA ASP A 136 -7.37 -14.35 -16.27
C ASP A 136 -7.26 -12.83 -16.16
N TRP A 137 -6.46 -12.24 -17.05
CA TRP A 137 -6.20 -10.80 -17.07
C TRP A 137 -7.45 -9.95 -17.28
N SER A 138 -8.45 -10.43 -18.03
CA SER A 138 -9.71 -9.69 -18.20
C SER A 138 -10.53 -9.67 -16.91
N ALA A 139 -10.54 -10.79 -16.17
CA ALA A 139 -11.17 -10.86 -14.86
C ALA A 139 -10.39 -10.04 -13.81
N TYR A 140 -9.06 -10.03 -13.90
CA TYR A 140 -8.17 -9.25 -13.04
C TYR A 140 -8.42 -7.74 -13.18
N GLU A 141 -8.46 -7.22 -14.42
CA GLU A 141 -8.77 -5.81 -14.68
C GLU A 141 -10.16 -5.41 -14.15
N ALA A 142 -11.16 -6.28 -14.35
CA ALA A 142 -12.51 -6.05 -13.81
C ALA A 142 -12.54 -6.07 -12.27
N LEU A 143 -11.72 -6.93 -11.65
CA LEU A 143 -11.56 -6.98 -10.20
C LEU A 143 -10.88 -5.70 -9.69
N LEU A 144 -9.83 -5.22 -10.35
CA LEU A 144 -9.16 -3.95 -10.02
C LEU A 144 -10.14 -2.79 -10.01
N MET A 145 -10.88 -2.58 -11.11
CA MET A 145 -11.87 -1.51 -11.20
C MET A 145 -12.97 -1.61 -10.14
N LYS A 146 -13.30 -2.84 -9.71
CA LYS A 146 -14.30 -3.08 -8.68
C LYS A 146 -13.77 -2.78 -7.28
N LEU A 147 -12.54 -3.18 -6.96
CA LEU A 147 -11.93 -2.95 -5.64
C LEU A 147 -11.52 -1.49 -5.45
N GLU A 148 -11.11 -0.81 -6.53
CA GLU A 148 -10.79 0.62 -6.50
C GLU A 148 -11.96 1.50 -6.06
N GLN A 149 -13.21 1.10 -6.36
CA GLN A 149 -14.41 1.86 -5.97
C GLN A 149 -14.61 1.99 -4.46
N ASP A 150 -13.99 1.10 -3.66
CA ASP A 150 -14.05 1.17 -2.20
C ASP A 150 -12.95 2.08 -1.61
N ILE A 151 -11.98 2.51 -2.41
CA ILE A 151 -10.80 3.23 -1.95
C ILE A 151 -11.02 4.74 -2.04
N VAL A 152 -10.68 5.42 -0.96
CA VAL A 152 -10.52 6.88 -0.94
C VAL A 152 -9.03 7.16 -0.90
N TYR A 153 -8.56 7.97 -1.85
CA TYR A 153 -7.16 8.39 -1.93
C TYR A 153 -6.98 9.79 -1.36
N LYS A 154 -5.87 10.02 -0.64
CA LYS A 154 -5.48 11.38 -0.23
C LYS A 154 -5.27 12.26 -1.47
N ASP A 155 -5.74 13.50 -1.41
CA ASP A 155 -5.46 14.50 -2.44
C ASP A 155 -3.94 14.61 -2.70
N GLY A 156 -3.56 14.46 -3.97
CA GLY A 156 -2.16 14.52 -4.40
C GLY A 156 -1.30 13.33 -4.00
N ILE A 157 -1.89 12.17 -3.64
CA ILE A 157 -1.14 10.91 -3.40
C ILE A 157 -0.42 10.41 -4.66
N GLU A 158 -0.84 10.86 -5.83
CA GLU A 158 -0.26 10.53 -7.15
C GLU A 158 1.04 11.29 -7.44
N PHE A 159 1.52 12.13 -6.53
CA PHE A 159 2.72 12.94 -6.75
C PHE A 159 3.81 12.62 -5.72
N PRO A 160 5.04 12.33 -6.17
CA PRO A 160 6.19 12.20 -5.28
C PRO A 160 6.56 13.56 -4.69
N ARG A 161 7.00 13.56 -3.43
CA ARG A 161 7.48 14.77 -2.74
C ARG A 161 8.88 14.60 -2.18
N GLU A 162 9.48 15.74 -1.86
CA GLU A 162 10.83 15.80 -1.30
C GLU A 162 10.93 16.88 -0.21
N GLY A 163 11.90 16.72 0.70
CA GLY A 163 12.31 17.78 1.62
C GLY A 163 11.16 18.36 2.44
N ALA A 164 11.04 19.69 2.39
CA ALA A 164 10.05 20.42 3.16
C ALA A 164 8.61 20.15 2.70
N ASP A 165 8.38 19.77 1.44
CA ASP A 165 7.03 19.51 0.94
C ASP A 165 6.55 18.13 1.40
N LEU A 166 7.45 17.14 1.45
CA LEU A 166 7.15 15.85 2.05
C LEU A 166 6.84 15.99 3.56
N LYS A 167 7.62 16.78 4.30
CA LYS A 167 7.34 17.07 5.72
C LYS A 167 5.99 17.76 5.97
N LYS A 168 5.47 18.53 4.99
CA LYS A 168 4.11 19.10 5.07
C LYS A 168 3.04 18.07 4.74
N TYR A 169 3.34 17.12 3.86
CA TYR A 169 2.40 16.10 3.41
C TYR A 169 2.25 14.97 4.43
N LEU A 170 3.35 14.53 5.05
CA LEU A 170 3.44 13.46 6.06
C LEU A 170 4.07 13.95 7.39
N PRO A 171 3.49 14.98 8.04
CA PRO A 171 4.09 15.59 9.23
C PRO A 171 4.25 14.64 10.42
N ARG A 172 3.30 13.73 10.66
CA ARG A 172 3.33 12.82 11.82
C ARG A 172 4.38 11.74 11.62
N LEU A 173 4.47 11.16 10.44
CA LEU A 173 5.49 10.17 10.09
C LEU A 173 6.90 10.79 10.19
N CYS A 174 7.12 11.96 9.58
CA CYS A 174 8.41 12.64 9.69
C CYS A 174 8.79 12.99 11.13
N ALA A 175 7.81 13.30 12.00
CA ALA A 175 8.08 13.57 13.42
C ALA A 175 8.44 12.30 14.20
N LYS A 176 7.88 11.14 13.82
CA LYS A 176 8.16 9.83 14.43
C LYS A 176 9.53 9.28 14.02
N HIS A 177 10.03 9.68 12.86
CA HIS A 177 11.32 9.28 12.28
C HIS A 177 12.28 10.47 12.13
N PRO A 178 12.74 11.09 13.23
CA PRO A 178 13.62 12.27 13.19
C PRO A 178 14.99 11.99 12.56
N GLU A 179 15.42 10.73 12.50
CA GLU A 179 16.65 10.25 11.84
C GLU A 179 16.59 10.35 10.31
N TRP A 180 15.39 10.47 9.74
CA TRP A 180 15.21 10.56 8.30
C TRP A 180 15.78 11.87 7.73
N ASP A 181 16.64 11.75 6.72
CA ASP A 181 17.50 12.84 6.20
C ASP A 181 16.77 13.93 5.40
N GLY A 182 15.46 13.80 5.19
CA GLY A 182 14.68 14.76 4.41
C GLY A 182 14.72 14.54 2.91
N GLN A 183 15.52 13.59 2.40
CA GLN A 183 15.77 13.44 0.97
C GLN A 183 14.79 12.45 0.35
N THR A 184 14.32 12.80 -0.85
CA THR A 184 13.57 11.86 -1.68
C THR A 184 14.43 10.66 -2.05
N ARG A 185 13.83 9.47 -2.09
CA ARG A 185 14.46 8.25 -2.60
C ARG A 185 14.20 8.06 -4.10
N TRP A 186 13.43 8.94 -4.73
CA TRP A 186 13.16 8.92 -6.15
C TRP A 186 14.40 9.24 -6.99
N ASN A 187 14.55 8.55 -8.13
CA ASN A 187 15.64 8.80 -9.05
C ASN A 187 15.45 10.14 -9.82
N LEU A 188 16.00 11.21 -9.26
CA LEU A 188 15.95 12.55 -9.84
C LEU A 188 16.71 12.70 -11.17
N GLN A 189 17.42 11.68 -11.66
CA GLN A 189 18.03 11.71 -12.98
C GLN A 189 17.00 11.49 -14.09
N LEU A 190 15.90 10.81 -13.79
CA LEU A 190 14.79 10.59 -14.73
C LEU A 190 13.99 11.88 -14.90
N LYS A 191 13.71 12.24 -16.15
CA LYS A 191 12.98 13.47 -16.47
C LYS A 191 11.54 13.38 -15.97
N GLU A 192 10.94 12.21 -16.11
CA GLU A 192 9.57 11.88 -15.73
C GLU A 192 9.35 12.12 -14.24
N ILE A 193 10.26 11.64 -13.40
CA ILE A 193 10.24 11.86 -11.95
C ILE A 193 10.34 13.35 -11.61
N ARG A 194 11.27 14.08 -12.26
CA ARG A 194 11.38 15.53 -12.04
C ARG A 194 10.08 16.24 -12.43
N ASP A 195 9.48 15.91 -13.57
CA ASP A 195 8.24 16.53 -14.04
C ASP A 195 7.08 16.25 -13.06
N LEU A 196 7.00 15.03 -12.52
CA LEU A 196 6.02 14.65 -11.50
C LEU A 196 6.19 15.42 -10.19
N ILE A 197 7.43 15.62 -9.72
CA ILE A 197 7.71 16.44 -8.53
C ILE A 197 7.28 17.90 -8.76
N HIS A 198 7.55 18.45 -9.94
CA HIS A 198 7.09 19.81 -10.27
C HIS A 198 5.56 19.90 -10.33
N ALA A 199 4.90 18.91 -10.93
CA ALA A 199 3.44 18.82 -10.97
C ALA A 199 2.83 18.73 -9.56
N GLY A 200 3.43 17.95 -8.65
CA GLY A 200 3.02 17.87 -7.24
C GLY A 200 3.15 19.20 -6.51
N LYS A 201 4.28 19.92 -6.70
CA LYS A 201 4.47 21.27 -6.15
C LYS A 201 3.41 22.24 -6.67
N ASP A 202 3.09 22.17 -7.96
CA ASP A 202 2.04 23.00 -8.56
C ASP A 202 0.67 22.67 -7.96
N TYR A 203 0.34 21.40 -7.85
CA TYR A 203 -0.89 20.92 -7.23
C TYR A 203 -1.04 21.47 -5.80
N ASP A 204 -0.01 21.32 -4.96
CA ASP A 204 -0.03 21.78 -3.55
C ASP A 204 -0.19 23.31 -3.44
N ARG A 205 0.43 24.08 -4.35
CA ARG A 205 0.27 25.55 -4.43
C ARG A 205 -1.16 25.96 -4.76
N HIS A 206 -1.81 25.26 -5.70
CA HIS A 206 -3.20 25.54 -6.08
C HIS A 206 -4.17 25.20 -4.94
N GLN A 207 -3.96 24.08 -4.25
CA GLN A 207 -4.78 23.69 -3.10
C GLN A 207 -4.70 24.72 -1.97
N THR A 208 -3.48 25.20 -1.65
CA THR A 208 -3.27 26.22 -0.62
C THR A 208 -3.95 27.55 -0.99
N SER A 209 -3.88 27.93 -2.26
CA SER A 209 -4.51 29.16 -2.77
C SER A 209 -6.04 29.08 -2.74
N ASN A 210 -6.61 27.94 -3.09
CA ASN A 210 -8.05 27.70 -3.03
C ASN A 210 -8.57 27.70 -1.59
N LYS A 211 -7.84 27.08 -0.64
CA LYS A 211 -8.18 27.14 0.80
C LYS A 211 -8.19 28.59 1.31
N LYS A 212 -7.18 29.41 0.97
CA LYS A 212 -7.10 30.84 1.34
C LYS A 212 -8.22 31.69 0.73
N LYS A 213 -8.65 31.40 -0.50
CA LYS A 213 -9.79 32.10 -1.12
C LYS A 213 -11.11 31.75 -0.43
N ARG A 214 -11.32 30.47 -0.09
CA ARG A 214 -12.52 30.02 0.64
C ARG A 214 -12.59 30.59 2.06
N SER A 215 -11.46 30.70 2.76
CA SER A 215 -11.43 31.30 4.11
C SER A 215 -11.75 32.80 4.08
N ARG A 216 -11.26 33.55 3.08
CA ARG A 216 -11.55 35.00 2.94
C ARG A 216 -12.97 35.32 2.47
N GLY A 217 -13.63 34.41 1.76
CA GLY A 217 -15.03 34.58 1.32
C GLY A 217 -16.08 34.23 2.38
N GLY A 218 -15.68 33.58 3.48
CA GLY A 218 -16.56 33.17 4.57
C GLY A 218 -16.74 34.18 5.71
N GLU A 219 -15.90 35.22 5.77
CA GLU A 219 -15.95 36.27 6.81
C GLU A 219 -16.84 37.47 6.42
N ALA A 220 -17.58 37.40 5.31
CA ALA A 220 -18.54 38.42 4.91
C ALA A 220 -19.98 37.94 5.13
N ARG A 221 -20.42 37.86 6.39
CA ARG A 221 -21.83 37.89 6.79
C ARG A 221 -22.01 38.57 8.14
#